data_AF-A0A8T8WXD1-F1
#
_entry.id   AF-A0A8T8WXD1-F1
#
_cell.length_a   1.000
_cell.length_b   1.000
_cell.length_c   1.000
_cell.angle_alpha   90.00
_cell.angle_beta   90.00
_cell.angle_gamma   90.00
#
_symmetry.space_group_name_H-M   'P 1'
#
loop_
_entity.id
_entity.type
_entity.pdbx_description
1 polymer ?
#
loop_
_entity_poly.entity_id
_entity_poly.type
_entity_poly.pdbx_seq_one_letter_code
_entity_poly.pdbx_strand_id
1 'polypeptide(L)'
;MPVLPQLEGSTFDADLRDRHIIYDYAAHDGNGNPEKWRYEIWFFNEDRVVYAIHGGPMAGRKNFQAATYQCIRPGELWQVNWLAETGTICSLVFDIPHQRLSTLLGFSKGHWTHNEAARGDKRNLGDFARWRELARIGSSQADRVLLSEQAVILRDFHGAGELKPIDPSWPTL
;
A
#
# COMPACT_ATOMS: atom_id res chain seq x y z
N MET A 1 8.08 -9.22 19.79
CA MET A 1 9.23 -8.30 19.69
C MET A 1 9.03 -7.48 18.42
N PRO A 2 8.92 -6.14 18.47
CA PRO A 2 8.91 -5.37 17.24
C PRO A 2 10.30 -5.51 16.61
N VAL A 3 10.37 -6.20 15.47
CA VAL A 3 11.58 -6.23 14.65
C VAL A 3 11.59 -4.91 13.91
N LEU A 4 12.39 -3.96 14.37
CA LEU A 4 12.67 -2.75 13.60
C LEU A 4 13.36 -3.19 12.29
N PRO A 5 12.95 -2.68 11.12
CA PRO A 5 13.60 -3.04 9.86
C PRO A 5 15.10 -2.72 9.96
N GLN A 6 15.95 -3.71 9.66
CA GLN A 6 17.40 -3.52 9.65
C GLN A 6 17.77 -2.72 8.39
N LEU A 7 17.76 -1.39 8.52
CA LEU A 7 18.13 -0.45 7.46
C LEU A 7 19.61 -0.06 7.52
N GLU A 8 20.33 -0.50 8.55
CA GLU A 8 21.76 -0.24 8.69
C GLU A 8 22.53 -0.79 7.48
N GLY A 9 23.35 0.07 6.86
CA GLY A 9 24.10 -0.27 5.65
C GLY A 9 23.29 -0.28 4.36
N SER A 10 22.00 0.08 4.39
CA SER A 10 21.15 0.20 3.21
C SER A 10 21.15 1.63 2.62
N THR A 11 20.60 1.77 1.42
CA THR A 11 20.44 3.06 0.71
C THR A 11 19.07 3.72 0.95
N PHE A 12 18.36 3.37 2.03
CA PHE A 12 16.97 3.81 2.27
C PHE A 12 16.77 5.32 2.13
N ASP A 13 17.65 6.12 2.74
CA ASP A 13 17.53 7.57 2.76
C ASP A 13 17.67 8.19 1.36
N ALA A 14 18.46 7.57 0.49
CA ALA A 14 18.64 8.02 -0.89
C ALA A 14 17.55 7.46 -1.81
N ASP A 15 17.10 6.23 -1.56
CA ASP A 15 16.24 5.50 -2.48
C ASP A 15 14.75 5.69 -2.22
N LEU A 16 14.34 5.81 -0.95
CA LEU A 16 12.92 5.75 -0.56
C LEU A 16 12.47 6.89 0.35
N ARG A 17 13.33 7.43 1.22
CA ARG A 17 12.88 8.47 2.17
C ARG A 17 12.27 9.65 1.42
N ASP A 18 11.06 10.03 1.84
CA ASP A 18 10.29 11.13 1.27
C ASP A 18 9.96 10.96 -0.22
N ARG A 19 10.09 9.75 -0.77
CA ARG A 19 9.80 9.49 -2.18
C ARG A 19 8.32 9.21 -2.41
N HIS A 20 7.76 9.78 -3.45
CA HIS A 20 6.37 9.66 -3.85
C HIS A 20 6.30 9.11 -5.27
N ILE A 21 5.50 8.05 -5.45
CA ILE A 21 5.22 7.48 -6.76
C ILE A 21 3.72 7.40 -7.03
N ILE A 22 3.34 7.69 -8.28
CA ILE A 22 1.99 7.50 -8.81
C ILE A 22 2.07 6.44 -9.89
N TYR A 23 1.22 5.43 -9.84
CA TYR A 23 1.31 4.25 -10.70
C TYR A 23 -0.07 3.71 -11.09
N ASP A 24 -0.13 3.09 -12.27
CA ASP A 24 -1.32 2.40 -12.77
C ASP A 24 -1.04 0.89 -12.82
N TYR A 25 -1.86 0.08 -12.13
CA TYR A 25 -1.84 -1.37 -12.31
C TYR A 25 -2.35 -1.77 -13.70
N ALA A 26 -1.81 -2.85 -14.23
CA ALA A 26 -2.29 -3.52 -15.45
C ALA A 26 -3.49 -4.44 -15.15
N ALA A 27 -4.55 -3.88 -14.57
CA ALA A 27 -5.72 -4.64 -14.16
C ALA A 27 -6.72 -4.84 -15.31
N HIS A 28 -7.66 -5.77 -15.10
CA HIS A 28 -8.78 -6.02 -16.00
C HIS A 28 -10.09 -6.00 -15.23
N ASP A 29 -11.17 -5.55 -15.87
CA ASP A 29 -12.52 -5.60 -15.30
C ASP A 29 -13.07 -7.04 -15.26
N GLY A 30 -14.27 -7.22 -14.70
CA GLY A 30 -14.93 -8.54 -14.63
C GLY A 30 -15.25 -9.18 -15.99
N ASN A 31 -15.17 -8.41 -17.09
CA ASN A 31 -15.36 -8.88 -18.46
C ASN A 31 -14.01 -9.10 -19.19
N GLY A 32 -12.87 -8.85 -18.53
CA GLY A 32 -11.54 -8.96 -19.10
C GLY A 32 -11.10 -7.74 -19.91
N ASN A 33 -11.83 -6.62 -19.88
CA ASN A 33 -11.37 -5.38 -20.53
C ASN A 33 -10.28 -4.73 -19.69
N PRO A 34 -9.24 -4.12 -20.31
CA PRO A 34 -8.23 -3.38 -19.58
C PRO A 34 -8.85 -2.27 -18.73
N GLU A 35 -8.52 -2.26 -17.43
CA GLU A 35 -8.92 -1.22 -16.49
C GLU A 35 -7.68 -0.68 -15.79
N LYS A 36 -7.52 0.65 -15.77
CA LYS A 36 -6.38 1.26 -15.08
C LYS A 36 -6.75 1.57 -13.65
N TRP A 37 -6.15 0.85 -12.71
CA TRP A 37 -6.28 1.15 -11.30
C TRP A 37 -5.14 2.08 -10.88
N ARG A 38 -5.45 3.38 -10.77
CA ARG A 38 -4.49 4.41 -10.37
C ARG A 38 -4.34 4.49 -8.87
N TYR A 39 -3.10 4.45 -8.41
CA TYR A 39 -2.72 4.54 -7.00
C TYR A 39 -1.57 5.54 -6.85
N GLU A 40 -1.43 6.08 -5.64
CA GLU A 40 -0.24 6.84 -5.26
C GLU A 40 0.21 6.44 -3.86
N ILE A 41 1.52 6.40 -3.64
CA ILE A 41 2.15 6.10 -2.35
C ILE A 41 3.32 7.04 -2.12
N TRP A 42 3.42 7.53 -0.89
CA TRP A 42 4.52 8.29 -0.37
C TRP A 42 5.19 7.48 0.74
N PHE A 43 6.46 7.14 0.51
CA PHE A 43 7.35 6.51 1.47
C PHE A 43 7.81 7.57 2.47
N PHE A 44 6.93 7.87 3.43
CA PHE A 44 7.06 8.99 4.36
C PHE A 44 8.40 8.98 5.11
N ASN A 45 8.75 7.81 5.67
CA ASN A 45 9.98 7.60 6.42
C ASN A 45 10.24 6.08 6.59
N GLU A 46 11.23 5.73 7.41
CA GLU A 46 11.71 4.37 7.67
C GLU A 46 10.66 3.41 8.26
N ASP A 47 9.53 3.93 8.72
CA ASP A 47 8.51 3.14 9.38
C ASP A 47 7.08 3.43 8.90
N ARG A 48 6.86 4.38 7.99
CA ARG A 48 5.53 4.74 7.50
C ARG A 48 5.46 4.91 5.99
N VAL A 49 4.29 4.54 5.47
CA VAL A 49 3.81 4.92 4.14
C VAL A 49 2.48 5.67 4.26
N VAL A 50 2.23 6.59 3.35
CA VAL A 50 0.92 7.24 3.13
C VAL A 50 0.49 6.94 1.71
N TYR A 51 -0.76 6.56 1.48
CA TYR A 51 -1.22 6.21 0.14
C TYR A 51 -2.68 6.57 -0.12
N ALA A 52 -3.02 6.73 -1.38
CA ALA A 52 -4.39 6.91 -1.84
C ALA A 52 -4.69 6.06 -3.08
N ILE A 53 -5.96 5.69 -3.21
CA ILE A 53 -6.49 4.89 -4.29
C ILE A 53 -7.43 5.75 -5.13
N HIS A 54 -7.10 5.93 -6.41
CA HIS A 54 -7.82 6.81 -7.32
C HIS A 54 -8.67 6.04 -8.34
N GLY A 55 -8.30 4.79 -8.66
CA GLY A 55 -9.02 3.96 -9.62
C GLY A 55 -9.31 2.54 -9.11
N GLY A 56 -10.15 1.82 -9.86
CA GLY A 56 -10.57 0.46 -9.54
C GLY A 56 -11.58 0.36 -8.40
N PRO A 57 -11.87 -0.86 -7.92
CA PRO A 57 -12.94 -1.13 -6.94
C PRO A 57 -12.82 -0.35 -5.63
N MET A 58 -11.58 0.01 -5.25
CA MET A 58 -11.24 0.66 -3.99
C MET A 58 -11.02 2.19 -4.13
N ALA A 59 -11.37 2.78 -5.27
CA ALA A 59 -11.24 4.22 -5.51
C ALA A 59 -11.91 5.04 -4.39
N GLY A 60 -11.18 6.03 -3.86
CA GLY A 60 -11.62 6.89 -2.75
C GLY A 60 -11.08 6.46 -1.38
N ARG A 61 -10.25 5.42 -1.27
CA ARG A 61 -9.54 5.08 -0.03
C ARG A 61 -8.26 5.92 0.14
N LYS A 62 -8.06 6.49 1.33
CA LYS A 62 -6.85 7.22 1.74
C LYS A 62 -6.36 6.67 3.07
N ASN A 63 -5.09 6.31 3.16
CA ASN A 63 -4.58 5.58 4.31
C ASN A 63 -3.13 5.91 4.64
N PHE A 64 -2.67 5.47 5.80
CA PHE A 64 -1.28 5.47 6.21
C PHE A 64 -1.01 4.24 7.06
N GLN A 65 0.18 3.66 6.95
CA GLN A 65 0.51 2.40 7.63
C GLN A 65 1.93 2.35 8.14
N ALA A 66 2.13 1.58 9.21
CA ALA A 66 3.43 1.05 9.52
C ALA A 66 3.85 0.13 8.40
N ALA A 67 5.07 0.31 7.90
CA ALA A 67 5.62 -0.47 6.82
C ALA A 67 6.97 -1.06 7.23
N THR A 68 7.25 -2.26 6.72
CA THR A 68 8.57 -2.87 6.80
C THR A 68 9.23 -2.79 5.45
N TYR A 69 10.54 -2.55 5.46
CA TYR A 69 11.34 -2.33 4.28
C TYR A 69 12.48 -3.34 4.23
N GLN A 70 12.74 -3.86 3.03
CA GLN A 70 13.88 -4.70 2.76
C GLN A 70 14.57 -4.21 1.49
N CYS A 71 15.84 -3.82 1.64
CA CYS A 71 16.70 -3.55 0.50
C CYS A 71 17.06 -4.89 -0.16
N ILE A 72 16.59 -5.13 -1.39
CA ILE A 72 16.95 -6.32 -2.16
C ILE A 72 18.25 -6.06 -2.92
N ARG A 73 18.36 -4.89 -3.55
CA ARG A 73 19.56 -4.44 -4.26
C ARG A 73 19.68 -2.92 -4.11
N PRO A 74 20.74 -2.42 -3.44
CA PRO A 74 20.92 -0.98 -3.20
C PRO A 74 20.83 -0.16 -4.49
N GLY A 75 20.09 0.95 -4.47
CA GLY A 75 19.88 1.83 -5.62
C GLY A 75 18.89 1.30 -6.66
N GLU A 76 18.41 0.06 -6.52
CA GLU A 76 17.67 -0.61 -7.61
C GLU A 76 16.36 -1.26 -7.18
N LEU A 77 16.36 -2.06 -6.12
CA LEU A 77 15.22 -2.90 -5.74
C LEU A 77 14.94 -2.84 -4.24
N TRP A 78 13.69 -2.51 -3.93
CA TRP A 78 13.17 -2.47 -2.56
C TRP A 78 11.88 -3.25 -2.45
N GLN A 79 11.73 -3.99 -1.36
CA GLN A 79 10.46 -4.57 -0.95
C GLN A 79 9.88 -3.78 0.21
N VAL A 80 8.59 -3.44 0.12
CA VAL A 80 7.85 -2.71 1.14
C VAL A 80 6.57 -3.47 1.47
N ASN A 81 6.38 -3.81 2.74
CA ASN A 81 5.28 -4.67 3.19
C ASN A 81 4.51 -4.04 4.34
N TRP A 82 3.20 -4.26 4.40
CA TRP A 82 2.37 -3.85 5.53
C TRP A 82 1.11 -4.70 5.67
N LEU A 83 0.54 -4.66 6.87
CA LEU A 83 -0.79 -5.17 7.18
C LEU A 83 -1.74 -3.98 7.37
N ALA A 84 -2.86 -3.98 6.68
CA ALA A 84 -3.88 -2.95 6.81
C ALA A 84 -4.99 -3.33 7.80
N GLU A 85 -5.73 -2.34 8.32
CA GLU A 85 -6.80 -2.51 9.32
C GLU A 85 -7.92 -3.43 8.87
N THR A 86 -8.11 -3.52 7.55
CA THR A 86 -9.06 -4.44 6.92
C THR A 86 -8.59 -5.88 6.98
N GLY A 87 -7.38 -6.15 7.49
CA GLY A 87 -6.70 -7.44 7.44
C GLY A 87 -5.94 -7.68 6.14
N THR A 88 -5.96 -6.75 5.18
CA THR A 88 -5.26 -6.94 3.90
C THR A 88 -3.76 -6.92 4.09
N ILE A 89 -3.08 -7.90 3.51
CA ILE A 89 -1.63 -7.95 3.44
C ILE A 89 -1.20 -7.34 2.11
N CYS A 90 -0.24 -6.42 2.15
CA CYS A 90 0.37 -5.87 0.95
C CYS A 90 1.87 -6.12 0.99
N SER A 91 2.41 -6.60 -0.13
CA SER A 91 3.84 -6.68 -0.42
C SER A 91 4.06 -6.06 -1.78
N LEU A 92 4.88 -5.00 -1.85
CA LEU A 92 5.25 -4.35 -3.10
C LEU A 92 6.76 -4.44 -3.29
N VAL A 93 7.21 -4.73 -4.50
CA VAL A 93 8.60 -4.60 -4.93
C VAL A 93 8.68 -3.43 -5.88
N PHE A 94 9.49 -2.44 -5.54
CA PHE A 94 9.78 -1.28 -6.37
C PHE A 94 11.10 -1.49 -7.11
N ASP A 95 10.98 -1.62 -8.44
CA ASP A 95 12.08 -1.59 -9.40
C ASP A 95 12.31 -0.15 -9.86
N ILE A 96 13.30 0.51 -9.23
CA ILE A 96 13.62 1.92 -9.44
C ILE A 96 14.09 2.16 -10.89
N PRO A 97 15.07 1.40 -11.44
CA PRO A 97 15.57 1.63 -12.79
C PRO A 97 14.51 1.42 -13.87
N HIS A 98 13.64 0.41 -13.71
CA HIS A 98 12.62 0.10 -14.71
C HIS A 98 11.29 0.82 -14.49
N GLN A 99 11.18 1.62 -13.42
CA GLN A 99 9.97 2.38 -13.09
C GLN A 99 8.72 1.48 -13.01
N ARG A 100 8.85 0.36 -12.28
CA ARG A 100 7.80 -0.65 -12.14
C ARG A 100 7.59 -1.08 -10.71
N LEU A 101 6.35 -1.45 -10.40
CA LEU A 101 6.01 -2.18 -9.19
C LEU A 101 5.58 -3.61 -9.55
N SER A 102 5.94 -4.56 -8.69
CA SER A 102 5.33 -5.89 -8.65
C SER A 102 4.75 -6.13 -7.27
N THR A 103 3.50 -6.54 -7.17
CA THR A 103 2.81 -6.65 -5.88
C THR A 103 2.17 -8.00 -5.67
N LEU A 104 2.18 -8.45 -4.42
CA LEU A 104 1.26 -9.46 -3.90
C LEU A 104 0.32 -8.77 -2.93
N LEU A 105 -0.98 -8.86 -3.21
CA LEU A 105 -2.05 -8.35 -2.37
C LEU A 105 -2.87 -9.53 -1.86
N GLY A 106 -2.95 -9.69 -0.54
CA GLY A 106 -3.82 -10.65 0.12
C GLY A 106 -5.03 -9.95 0.71
N PHE A 107 -6.08 -9.77 -0.07
CA PHE A 107 -7.31 -9.13 0.39
C PHE A 107 -8.05 -10.03 1.37
N SER A 108 -8.36 -9.52 2.56
CA SER A 108 -9.27 -10.23 3.47
C SER A 108 -10.65 -10.38 2.82
N LYS A 109 -11.40 -11.41 3.24
CA LYS A 109 -12.76 -11.63 2.74
C LYS A 109 -13.62 -10.38 2.90
N GLY A 110 -13.60 -9.76 4.08
CA GLY A 110 -14.35 -8.53 4.33
C GLY A 110 -13.97 -7.37 3.41
N HIS A 111 -12.67 -7.13 3.19
CA HIS A 111 -12.23 -6.08 2.26
C HIS A 111 -12.70 -6.40 0.84
N TRP A 112 -12.56 -7.65 0.40
CA TRP A 112 -12.88 -8.05 -0.96
C TRP A 112 -14.39 -7.96 -1.26
N THR A 113 -15.22 -8.55 -0.39
CA THR A 113 -16.67 -8.64 -0.61
C THR A 113 -17.44 -7.37 -0.23
N HIS A 114 -16.83 -6.48 0.57
CA HIS A 114 -17.43 -5.19 0.98
C HIS A 114 -16.51 -4.02 0.62
N ASN A 115 -16.02 -4.00 -0.61
CA ASN A 115 -15.04 -3.03 -1.11
C ASN A 115 -15.46 -1.55 -0.90
N GLU A 116 -16.75 -1.23 -1.05
CA GLU A 116 -17.26 0.13 -0.83
C GLU A 116 -17.08 0.58 0.62
N ALA A 117 -17.27 -0.32 1.58
CA ALA A 117 -17.06 -0.05 3.01
C ALA A 117 -15.57 0.14 3.34
N ALA A 118 -14.66 -0.32 2.48
CA ALA A 118 -13.23 -0.10 2.62
C ALA A 118 -12.75 1.24 2.05
N ARG A 119 -13.61 2.04 1.43
CA ARG A 119 -13.32 3.43 1.03
C ARG A 119 -13.33 4.36 2.27
N GLY A 120 -12.86 5.59 2.09
CA GLY A 120 -12.79 6.60 3.16
C GLY A 120 -11.35 7.00 3.53
N ASP A 121 -11.19 7.75 4.61
CA ASP A 121 -9.88 8.23 5.09
C ASP A 121 -9.61 7.69 6.50
N LYS A 122 -8.46 7.05 6.72
CA LYS A 122 -8.07 6.53 8.04
C LYS A 122 -8.11 7.58 9.14
N ARG A 123 -7.89 8.85 8.78
CA ARG A 123 -7.95 9.99 9.70
C ARG A 123 -9.35 10.22 10.26
N ASN A 124 -10.39 9.70 9.60
CA ASN A 124 -11.74 9.65 10.13
C ASN A 124 -11.91 8.42 11.04
N LEU A 125 -12.23 8.66 12.31
CA LEU A 125 -12.38 7.58 13.31
C LEU A 125 -13.48 6.57 12.97
N GLY A 126 -14.54 6.99 12.28
CA GLY A 126 -15.62 6.11 11.83
C GLY A 126 -15.17 5.18 10.71
N ASP A 127 -14.38 5.69 9.76
CA ASP A 127 -13.78 4.87 8.69
C ASP A 127 -12.78 3.88 9.27
N PHE A 128 -11.90 4.34 10.18
CA PHE A 128 -10.94 3.49 10.87
C PHE A 128 -11.62 2.35 11.66
N ALA A 129 -12.66 2.65 12.43
CA ALA A 129 -13.43 1.65 13.16
C ALA A 129 -14.13 0.65 12.22
N ARG A 130 -14.74 1.15 11.13
CA ARG A 130 -15.40 0.32 10.12
C ARG A 130 -14.42 -0.66 9.46
N TRP A 131 -13.21 -0.22 9.13
CA TRP A 131 -12.21 -1.09 8.51
C TRP A 131 -11.76 -2.22 9.43
N ARG A 132 -11.65 -1.97 10.73
CA ARG A 132 -11.34 -3.03 11.72
C ARG A 132 -12.45 -4.08 11.79
N GLU A 133 -13.70 -3.69 11.57
CA GLU A 133 -14.80 -4.64 11.48
C GLU A 133 -14.71 -5.50 10.22
N LEU A 134 -14.30 -4.92 9.08
CA LEU A 134 -14.06 -5.70 7.86
C LEU A 134 -13.01 -6.80 8.06
N ALA A 135 -11.99 -6.58 8.88
CA ALA A 135 -10.99 -7.62 9.19
C ALA A 135 -11.54 -8.84 9.92
N ARG A 136 -12.71 -8.71 10.57
CA ARG A 136 -13.38 -9.80 11.29
C ARG A 136 -14.25 -10.67 10.38
N ILE A 137 -14.52 -10.23 9.16
CA ILE A 137 -15.32 -10.97 8.19
C ILE A 137 -14.44 -12.06 7.55
N GLY A 138 -14.83 -13.32 7.75
CA GLY A 138 -14.09 -14.52 7.33
C GLY A 138 -13.94 -15.49 8.50
N SER A 139 -13.87 -16.79 8.22
CA SER A 139 -13.60 -17.81 9.24
C SER A 139 -12.11 -18.12 9.37
N SER A 140 -11.32 -17.82 8.34
CA SER A 140 -9.89 -18.14 8.29
C SER A 140 -9.07 -17.13 7.50
N GLN A 141 -7.77 -17.04 7.80
CA GLN A 141 -6.80 -16.34 6.94
C GLN A 141 -6.74 -16.93 5.53
N ALA A 142 -7.12 -18.21 5.38
CA ALA A 142 -7.21 -18.89 4.10
C ALA A 142 -8.33 -18.34 3.19
N ASP A 143 -9.26 -17.53 3.71
CA ASP A 143 -10.32 -16.90 2.91
C ASP A 143 -9.82 -15.71 2.07
N ARG A 144 -8.51 -15.45 2.06
CA ARG A 144 -7.93 -14.31 1.33
C ARG A 144 -7.98 -14.53 -0.17
N VAL A 145 -8.32 -13.47 -0.88
CA VAL A 145 -8.13 -13.40 -2.33
C VAL A 145 -6.71 -12.87 -2.56
N LEU A 146 -5.89 -13.68 -3.23
CA LEU A 146 -4.55 -13.30 -3.63
C LEU A 146 -4.58 -12.70 -5.03
N LEU A 147 -4.04 -11.50 -5.17
CA LEU A 147 -3.78 -10.86 -6.46
C LEU A 147 -2.29 -10.59 -6.62
N SER A 148 -1.76 -10.98 -7.76
CA SER A 148 -0.38 -10.70 -8.16
C SER A 148 -0.41 -9.78 -9.36
N GLU A 149 -0.10 -8.50 -9.15
CA GLU A 149 -0.27 -7.48 -10.18
C GLU A 149 1.01 -6.66 -10.35
N GLN A 150 1.26 -6.26 -11.60
CA GLN A 150 2.31 -5.29 -11.94
C GLN A 150 1.72 -3.92 -12.22
N ALA A 151 2.48 -2.89 -11.91
CA ALA A 151 2.15 -1.51 -12.24
C ALA A 151 3.31 -0.80 -12.92
N VAL A 152 2.95 0.17 -13.76
CA VAL A 152 3.89 1.12 -14.36
C VAL A 152 3.84 2.42 -13.57
N ILE A 153 5.02 2.94 -13.23
CA ILE A 153 5.14 4.23 -12.55
C ILE A 153 5.00 5.34 -13.59
N LEU A 154 4.10 6.28 -13.29
CA LEU A 154 3.78 7.42 -14.14
C LEU A 154 4.52 8.68 -13.69
N ARG A 155 4.70 8.82 -12.36
CA ARG A 155 5.40 9.93 -11.74
C ARG A 155 6.19 9.41 -10.55
N ASP A 156 7.38 9.97 -10.39
CA ASP A 156 8.35 9.61 -9.35
C ASP A 156 9.08 10.89 -8.94
N PHE A 157 8.88 11.32 -7.69
CA PHE A 157 9.40 12.58 -7.17
C PHE A 157 9.56 12.52 -5.64
N HIS A 158 10.12 13.56 -5.03
CA HIS A 158 10.23 13.67 -3.58
C HIS A 158 9.23 14.69 -3.02
N GLY A 159 8.73 14.43 -1.81
CA GLY A 159 7.74 15.22 -1.11
C GLY A 159 6.34 14.62 -1.14
N ALA A 160 5.46 15.18 -0.33
CA ALA A 160 4.12 14.65 -0.09
C ALA A 160 3.20 14.63 -1.34
N GLY A 161 3.45 15.51 -2.31
CA GLY A 161 2.49 15.75 -3.40
C GLY A 161 1.15 16.22 -2.83
N GLU A 162 0.05 15.58 -3.25
CA GLU A 162 -1.31 15.86 -2.75
C GLU A 162 -1.68 15.03 -1.50
N LEU A 163 -0.81 14.12 -1.06
CA LEU A 163 -1.05 13.34 0.14
C LEU A 163 -0.86 14.20 1.38
N LYS A 164 -1.72 13.98 2.39
CA LYS A 164 -1.62 14.71 3.65
C LYS A 164 -0.54 14.09 4.54
N PRO A 165 0.33 14.90 5.18
CA PRO A 165 1.26 14.40 6.18
C PRO A 165 0.53 13.73 7.34
N ILE A 166 1.28 12.95 8.11
CA ILE A 166 0.80 12.20 9.27
C ILE A 166 1.67 12.53 10.48
N ASP A 167 1.11 12.35 11.66
CA ASP A 167 1.91 12.24 12.88
C ASP A 167 2.42 10.78 12.99
N PRO A 168 3.75 10.54 13.05
CA PRO A 168 4.30 9.20 13.20
C PRO A 168 3.78 8.46 14.43
N SER A 169 3.30 9.17 15.46
CA SER A 169 2.73 8.59 16.68
C SER A 169 1.30 8.07 16.50
N TRP A 170 0.64 8.34 15.37
CA TRP A 170 -0.71 7.86 15.13
C TRP A 170 -0.76 6.33 15.03
N PRO A 171 -1.84 5.71 15.55
CA PRO A 171 -1.92 4.26 15.62
C PRO A 171 -2.00 3.63 14.22
N THR A 172 -1.23 2.56 14.07
CA THR A 172 -1.30 1.61 12.97
C THR A 172 -1.52 0.21 13.56
N LEU A 173 -1.67 -0.81 12.69
CA LEU A 173 -1.48 -2.19 13.11
C LEU A 173 0.00 -2.50 13.37
#